data_AF-A0A0F9LYA4-F1
#
_entry.id   AF-A0A0F9LYA4-F1
#
_cell.length_a   1.000
_cell.length_b   1.000
_cell.length_c   1.000
_cell.angle_alpha   90.00
_cell.angle_beta   90.00
_cell.angle_gamma   90.00
#
_symmetry.space_group_name_H-M   'P 1'
#
loop_
_entity.id
_entity.type
_entity.pdbx_description
1 polymer ?
#
loop_
_entity_poly.entity_id
_entity_poly.type
_entity_poly.pdbx_seq_one_letter_code
_entity_poly.pdbx_strand_id
1 'polypeptide(L)' 'MFETLANSQPALKRGLVWCRHCQRVQAVSAANCLQHGWPKCCGYTMTIDSPDEQIALADKEPTP' A
#
# COMPACT_ATOMS: atom_id res chain seq x y z
N MET A 1 -1.32 5.90 -18.89
CA MET A 1 -0.54 6.84 -18.02
C MET A 1 -0.39 6.31 -16.60
N PHE A 2 -1.44 5.82 -15.94
CA PHE A 2 -1.33 5.29 -14.56
C PHE A 2 -0.61 3.94 -14.45
N GLU A 3 -0.63 3.11 -15.51
CA GLU A 3 0.15 1.87 -15.57
C GLU A 3 1.67 2.07 -15.54
N THR A 4 2.17 3.16 -16.13
CA THR A 4 3.61 3.48 -16.09
C THR A 4 4.04 3.80 -14.66
N LEU A 5 3.27 4.65 -13.96
CA LEU A 5 3.50 4.94 -12.54
C LEU A 5 3.37 3.69 -11.66
N ALA A 6 2.35 2.87 -11.92
CA ALA A 6 2.16 1.62 -11.19
C ALA A 6 3.31 0.63 -11.40
N ASN A 7 3.97 0.66 -12.56
CA ASN A 7 5.14 -0.16 -12.84
C ASN A 7 6.46 0.45 -12.33
N SER A 8 6.50 1.75 -12.05
CA SER A 8 7.71 2.43 -11.56
C SER A 8 8.09 2.05 -10.13
N GLN A 9 7.11 1.65 -9.29
CA GLN A 9 7.37 1.23 -7.91
C GLN A 9 7.01 -0.26 -7.74
N PRO A 10 7.94 -1.14 -7.30
CA PRO A 10 7.65 -2.54 -7.01
C PRO A 10 6.42 -2.77 -6.10
N ALA A 11 6.19 -1.91 -5.10
CA ALA A 11 5.02 -1.99 -4.22
C ALA A 11 3.69 -1.79 -4.97
N LEU A 12 3.64 -0.82 -5.91
CA LEU A 12 2.49 -0.61 -6.77
C LEU A 12 2.35 -1.74 -7.81
N LYS A 13 3.46 -2.22 -8.36
CA LYS A 13 3.49 -3.27 -9.38
C LYS A 13 2.96 -4.61 -8.85
N ARG A 14 3.17 -4.88 -7.55
CA ARG A 14 2.59 -6.05 -6.88
C ARG A 14 1.07 -6.04 -6.92
N GLY A 15 0.44 -4.88 -6.97
CA GLY A 15 -1.03 -4.76 -6.96
C GLY A 15 -1.63 -5.40 -5.71
N LEU A 16 -0.98 -5.22 -4.57
CA LEU A 16 -1.40 -5.77 -3.29
C LEU A 16 -1.46 -4.63 -2.28
N VAL A 17 -2.45 -4.67 -1.40
CA VAL A 17 -2.59 -3.76 -0.27
C VAL A 17 -2.80 -4.52 1.02
N TRP A 18 -2.35 -3.92 2.10
CA TRP A 18 -2.36 -4.46 3.45
C TRP A 18 -3.14 -3.53 4.39
N CYS A 19 -3.96 -4.14 5.24
CA CYS A 19 -4.58 -3.42 6.35
C CYS A 19 -3.62 -3.39 7.55
N ARG A 20 -3.39 -2.20 8.11
CA ARG A 20 -2.53 -2.05 9.30
C ARG A 20 -3.14 -2.62 10.60
N HIS A 21 -4.46 -2.80 10.63
CA HIS A 21 -5.18 -3.29 11.82
C HIS A 21 -5.33 -4.81 11.85
N CYS A 22 -5.81 -5.40 10.76
CA CYS A 22 -6.07 -6.85 10.69
C CYS A 22 -5.04 -7.62 9.86
N GLN A 23 -4.01 -6.94 9.33
CA GLN A 23 -3.00 -7.50 8.42
C GLN A 23 -3.58 -8.20 7.18
N ARG A 24 -4.84 -7.91 6.84
CA ARG A 24 -5.51 -8.48 5.68
C ARG A 24 -4.84 -7.99 4.40
N VAL A 25 -4.55 -8.93 3.51
CA VAL A 25 -4.01 -8.68 2.18
C VAL A 25 -5.15 -8.67 1.18
N GLN A 26 -5.15 -7.72 0.25
CA GLN A 26 -6.10 -7.67 -0.85
C GLN A 26 -5.39 -7.31 -2.16
N ALA A 27 -5.70 -8.06 -3.22
CA ALA A 27 -5.22 -7.75 -4.55
C ALA A 27 -6.04 -6.60 -5.16
N VAL A 28 -5.35 -5.56 -5.62
CA VAL A 28 -5.93 -4.39 -6.26
C VAL A 28 -5.07 -3.93 -7.43
N SER A 29 -5.71 -3.40 -8.46
CA SER A 29 -4.97 -2.76 -9.54
C SER A 29 -4.49 -1.39 -9.08
N ALA A 30 -3.18 -1.24 -8.85
CA ALA A 30 -2.58 0.04 -8.44
C ALA A 30 -2.95 1.20 -9.38
N ALA A 31 -2.99 0.96 -10.69
CA ALA A 31 -3.43 1.96 -11.66
C ALA A 31 -4.89 2.39 -11.43
N ASN A 32 -5.77 1.46 -11.07
CA ASN A 32 -7.17 1.73 -10.75
C ASN A 32 -7.31 2.45 -9.40
N CYS A 33 -6.56 2.04 -8.39
CA CYS A 33 -6.56 2.70 -7.07
C CYS A 33 -5.98 4.13 -7.11
N LEU A 34 -5.00 4.39 -8.00
CA LEU A 34 -4.50 5.76 -8.24
C LEU A 34 -5.58 6.67 -8.83
N GLN A 35 -6.54 6.11 -9.57
CA GLN A 35 -7.60 6.87 -10.24
C GLN A 35 -8.88 6.97 -9.39
N HIS A 36 -9.30 5.88 -8.76
CA HIS A 36 -10.56 5.77 -8.00
C HIS A 36 -10.38 5.87 -6.48
N GLY A 37 -9.16 5.73 -5.99
CA GLY A 37 -8.84 5.66 -4.56
C GLY A 37 -8.57 4.24 -4.06
N TRP A 38 -7.99 4.18 -2.86
CA TRP A 38 -7.58 2.95 -2.20
C TRP A 38 -8.75 2.32 -1.43
N PRO A 39 -8.83 0.97 -1.34
CA PRO A 39 -9.87 0.30 -0.57
C PRO A 39 -9.71 0.58 0.92
N LYS A 40 -10.83 0.53 1.64
CA LYS A 40 -10.88 0.73 3.10
C LYS A 40 -11.09 -0.61 3.80
N CYS A 41 -10.35 -0.84 4.88
CA CYS A 41 -10.47 -2.01 5.73
C CYS A 41 -10.38 -1.59 7.20
N CYS A 42 -11.21 -2.18 8.07
CA CYS A 42 -11.30 -1.81 9.50
C CYS A 42 -11.58 -0.32 9.76
N GLY A 43 -12.21 0.38 8.80
CA GLY A 43 -12.47 1.82 8.88
C GLY A 43 -11.33 2.73 8.38
N TYR A 44 -10.18 2.16 8.03
CA TYR A 44 -9.01 2.90 7.54
C TYR A 44 -8.66 2.53 6.10
N THR A 45 -8.03 3.45 5.38
CA THR A 45 -7.50 3.18 4.04
C THR A 45 -6.36 2.16 4.13
N MET A 46 -6.41 1.13 3.30
CA MET A 46 -5.34 0.13 3.20
C MET A 46 -4.09 0.76 2.59
N THR A 47 -2.91 0.22 2.91
CA THR A 47 -1.63 0.71 2.37
C THR A 47 -1.02 -0.30 1.40
N ILE A 48 -0.18 0.18 0.49
CA ILE A 48 0.66 -0.61 -0.43
C ILE A 48 1.92 -1.14 0.23
N ASP A 49 2.27 -0.64 1.40
CA ASP A 49 3.46 -1.10 2.12
C ASP A 49 3.16 -2.46 2.77
N SER A 50 4.06 -3.42 2.53
CA SER A 50 4.05 -4.71 3.22
C SER A 50 4.15 -4.49 4.74
N PRO A 51 3.62 -5.37 5.60
CA PRO A 51 3.81 -5.24 7.06
C PRO A 51 5.29 -5.17 7.45
N ASP A 52 6.16 -5.89 6.73
CA ASP A 52 7.63 -5.81 6.90
C ASP A 52 8.19 -4.43 6.59
N GLU A 53 7.76 -3.82 5.47
CA GLU A 53 8.17 -2.46 5.11
C GLU A 53 7.61 -1.41 6.07
N GLN A 54 6.40 -1.60 6.60
CA GLN A 54 5.84 -0.73 7.63
C GLN A 54 6.66 -0.77 8.92
N ILE A 55 7.12 -1.96 9.33
CA ILE A 55 8.00 -2.13 10.49
C ILE A 55 9.35 -1.46 10.21
N ALA A 56 9.90 -1.65 9.01
CA ALA A 56 11.17 -1.04 8.60
C ALA A 56 11.10 0.50 8.49
N LEU A 57 9.94 1.06 8.10
CA LEU A 57 9.70 2.51 8.12
C LEU A 57 9.53 3.04 9.54
N ALA A 58 8.76 2.33 10.38
CA ALA A 58 8.57 2.71 11.78
C ALA A 58 9.88 2.67 12.59
N ASP A 59 10.79 1.76 12.25
CA ASP A 59 12.13 1.68 12.84
C ASP A 59 13.07 2.81 12.36
N LYS A 60 12.79 3.39 11.19
CA LYS A 60 13.60 4.43 10.55
C LYS A 60 13.22 5.87 10.89
N GLU A 61 12.24 6.09 11.75
CA GLU A 61 12.00 7.41 12.35
C GLU A 61 12.73 7.52 13.71
N PRO A 62 13.96 8.06 13.76
CA PRO A 62 14.45 8.65 15.00
C PRO A 62 13.63 9.93 15.25
N THR A 63 12.74 9.86 16.24
CA THR A 63 12.04 11.02 16.83
C THR A 63 13.05 12.11 17.22
N PRO A 64 12.89 13.39 16.83
CA PRO A 64 13.49 14.51 17.54
C PRO A 64 12.74 14.84 18.83
#